data_AF-A0A0T7SBB9-F1
#
_entry.id   AF-A0A0T7SBB9-F1
#
_cell.length_a   1.000
_cell.length_b   1.000
_cell.length_c   1.000
_cell.angle_alpha   90.00
_cell.angle_beta   90.00
_cell.angle_gamma   90.00
#
_symmetry.space_group_name_H-M   'P 1'
#
loop_
_entity.id
_entity.type
_entity.pdbx_description
1 polymer ?
#
loop_
_entity_poly.entity_id
_entity_poly.type
_entity_poly.pdbx_seq_one_letter_code
_entity_poly.pdbx_strand_id
1 'polypeptide(L)'
;MLNKVKIIGKIRSKEFEKLNEKKVDDAAAVAPEAIPKTDESPAEEPTEAKKPEPKFPKKKREPWFYFNLFAPVPSSSLTILRCITQGEIAARINEEVQEEEDVIEVRGYLRNEKNSRQILVRVTEFTKLDISFSKINIQNSNQVRLLGKVLSDLQPVEKRNPEVLSFKLAVPREGVKSPLFFCRINEEELMSEFCEKLQRNDIILLEGFLQTQKIVWGEEGEKKIIRISSIICSGFTLLDSDLVDIFRPLDNLTRVVKSIRKIDFSKPKTKTAADEPVE
;
A
#
# COMPACT_ATOMS: atom_id res chain seq x y z
N MET A 1 -6.93 -5.17 -12.85
CA MET A 1 -6.48 -4.08 -11.95
C MET A 1 -4.99 -3.82 -12.15
N LEU A 2 -4.60 -2.56 -12.34
CA LEU A 2 -3.21 -2.12 -12.60
C LEU A 2 -2.38 -2.00 -11.31
N ASN A 3 -3.03 -1.71 -10.19
CA ASN A 3 -2.41 -1.71 -8.87
C ASN A 3 -2.35 -3.14 -8.34
N LYS A 4 -1.14 -3.69 -8.22
CA LYS A 4 -0.92 -5.06 -7.78
C LYS A 4 0.13 -5.12 -6.68
N VAL A 5 -0.14 -5.95 -5.70
CA VAL A 5 0.80 -6.31 -4.64
C VAL A 5 0.96 -7.81 -4.66
N LYS A 6 2.21 -8.27 -4.59
CA LYS A 6 2.57 -9.67 -4.38
C LYS A 6 3.59 -9.71 -3.25
N ILE A 7 3.28 -10.42 -2.18
CA ILE A 7 4.20 -10.58 -1.05
C ILE A 7 4.27 -12.06 -0.67
N ILE A 8 5.48 -12.55 -0.42
CA ILE A 8 5.78 -13.90 0.06
C ILE A 8 6.33 -13.78 1.47
N GLY A 9 5.73 -14.49 2.41
CA GLY A 9 6.14 -14.44 3.81
C GLY A 9 5.44 -15.47 4.69
N LYS A 10 5.63 -15.35 6.00
CA LYS A 10 5.00 -16.19 7.02
C LYS A 10 4.04 -15.40 7.86
N ILE A 11 2.94 -16.01 8.28
CA ILE A 11 2.03 -15.38 9.24
C ILE A 11 2.66 -15.48 10.64
N ARG A 12 2.75 -14.35 11.34
CA ARG A 12 3.27 -14.28 12.72
C ARG A 12 2.17 -14.19 13.78
N SER A 13 0.99 -13.70 13.39
CA SER A 13 -0.17 -13.56 14.29
C SER A 13 -1.42 -13.33 13.47
N LYS A 14 -2.52 -13.94 13.90
CA LYS A 14 -3.88 -13.74 13.39
C LYS A 14 -4.75 -13.03 14.45
N GLU A 15 -5.59 -12.10 14.02
CA GLU A 15 -6.54 -11.39 14.87
C GLU A 15 -7.86 -11.18 14.11
N PHE A 16 -8.99 -11.56 14.72
CA PHE A 16 -10.31 -11.18 14.22
C PHE A 16 -10.75 -9.88 14.91
N GLU A 17 -11.14 -8.88 14.12
CA GLU A 17 -11.76 -7.68 14.70
C GLU A 17 -13.17 -8.05 15.16
N LYS A 18 -13.39 -7.98 16.48
CA LYS A 18 -14.73 -8.12 17.05
C LYS A 18 -15.57 -6.96 16.52
N LEU A 19 -16.70 -7.29 15.86
CA LEU A 19 -17.69 -6.33 15.38
C LEU A 19 -18.19 -5.48 16.56
N ASN A 20 -17.56 -4.33 16.81
CA ASN A 20 -18.14 -3.30 17.65
C ASN A 20 -19.26 -2.65 16.85
N GLU A 21 -20.51 -2.96 17.18
CA GLU A 21 -21.74 -2.48 16.51
C GLU A 21 -21.92 -0.94 16.50
N LYS A 22 -20.96 -0.17 17.01
CA LYS A 22 -21.00 1.30 17.10
C LYS A 22 -20.09 2.06 16.14
N LYS A 23 -19.33 1.41 15.25
CA LYS A 23 -18.64 2.12 14.16
C LYS A 23 -19.31 1.82 12.82
N VAL A 24 -20.25 2.67 12.43
CA VAL A 24 -20.63 2.81 11.03
C VAL A 24 -19.40 3.37 10.32
N ASP A 25 -18.54 2.47 9.86
CA ASP A 25 -17.53 2.83 8.89
C ASP A 25 -18.25 3.18 7.59
N ASP A 26 -18.14 4.43 7.18
CA ASP A 26 -18.30 4.91 5.80
C ASP A 26 -17.23 4.25 4.91
N ALA A 27 -17.29 2.93 4.79
CA ALA A 27 -16.83 2.24 3.60
C ALA A 27 -17.88 2.56 2.54
N ALA A 28 -17.45 3.31 1.52
CA ALA A 28 -18.22 3.74 0.37
C ALA A 28 -19.36 2.78 0.06
N ALA A 29 -20.57 3.26 0.32
CA ALA A 29 -21.76 2.64 -0.24
C ALA A 29 -21.61 2.74 -1.75
N VAL A 30 -21.41 1.58 -2.40
CA VAL A 30 -21.64 1.47 -3.83
C VAL A 30 -23.13 1.72 -3.99
N ALA A 31 -23.49 2.93 -4.41
CA ALA A 31 -24.85 3.21 -4.84
C ALA A 31 -25.12 2.32 -6.06
N PRO A 32 -26.16 1.47 -6.04
CA PRO A 32 -26.54 0.74 -7.24
C PRO A 32 -26.92 1.74 -8.33
N GLU A 33 -26.40 1.51 -9.53
CA GLU A 33 -26.67 2.31 -10.73
C GLU A 33 -28.17 2.42 -10.97
N ALA A 34 -28.67 3.66 -11.02
CA ALA A 34 -30.02 3.93 -11.49
C ALA A 34 -30.00 3.92 -13.03
N ILE A 35 -30.65 2.91 -13.62
CA ILE A 35 -30.97 2.88 -15.04
C ILE A 35 -31.95 4.03 -15.32
N PRO A 36 -31.70 4.93 -16.29
CA PRO A 36 -32.65 5.98 -16.61
C PRO A 36 -33.80 5.40 -17.43
N LYS A 37 -35.04 5.58 -16.96
CA LYS A 37 -36.25 5.48 -17.80
C LYS A 37 -36.79 6.89 -18.03
N THR A 38 -36.61 7.38 -19.25
CA THR A 38 -37.49 8.32 -19.96
C THR A 38 -38.87 7.66 -20.19
N ASP A 39 -40.01 8.31 -20.30
CA ASP A 39 -40.44 9.71 -20.23
C ASP A 39 -42.00 9.72 -20.05
N GLU A 40 -42.57 10.91 -19.85
CA GLU A 40 -43.98 11.34 -19.93
C GLU A 40 -44.88 11.35 -18.65
N SER A 41 -45.46 12.54 -18.45
CA SER A 41 -46.22 13.11 -17.31
C SER A 41 -47.76 12.97 -17.50
N PRO A 42 -48.69 13.66 -16.77
CA PRO A 42 -48.61 14.42 -15.52
C PRO A 42 -49.80 14.17 -14.51
N ALA A 43 -49.65 14.79 -13.33
CA ALA A 43 -50.69 15.38 -12.46
C ALA A 43 -51.32 14.58 -11.28
N GLU A 44 -51.43 15.34 -10.17
CA GLU A 44 -52.26 15.20 -8.95
C GLU A 44 -51.63 14.60 -7.67
N GLU A 45 -51.32 15.51 -6.73
CA GLU A 45 -51.16 15.31 -5.28
C GLU A 45 -52.42 15.88 -4.57
N PRO A 46 -52.68 15.63 -3.26
CA PRO A 46 -51.98 14.73 -2.33
C PRO A 46 -52.94 13.86 -1.47
N THR A 47 -52.44 12.76 -0.90
CA THR A 47 -52.93 12.29 0.41
C THR A 47 -51.86 11.46 1.12
N GLU A 48 -51.46 11.93 2.29
CA GLU A 48 -50.48 11.29 3.19
C GLU A 48 -50.96 9.91 3.63
N ALA A 49 -50.26 8.88 3.16
CA ALA A 49 -50.15 7.60 3.84
C ALA A 49 -48.68 7.20 3.85
N LYS A 50 -48.00 7.41 4.99
CA LYS A 50 -46.61 6.95 5.21
C LYS A 50 -46.55 5.44 5.01
N LYS A 51 -46.15 5.00 3.81
CA LYS A 51 -45.71 3.62 3.57
C LYS A 51 -44.49 3.36 4.46
N PRO A 52 -44.45 2.23 5.19
CA PRO A 52 -43.26 1.85 5.92
C PRO A 52 -42.11 1.70 4.92
N GLU A 53 -41.03 2.46 5.14
CA GLU A 53 -39.79 2.30 4.40
C GLU A 53 -39.40 0.82 4.37
N PRO A 54 -39.08 0.23 3.20
CA PRO A 54 -38.55 -1.11 3.17
C PRO A 54 -37.24 -1.11 3.96
N LYS A 55 -37.26 -1.74 5.13
CA LYS A 55 -36.04 -2.11 5.85
C LYS A 55 -35.29 -3.10 4.96
N PHE A 56 -34.45 -2.58 4.09
CA PHE A 56 -33.45 -3.38 3.40
C PHE A 56 -32.72 -4.19 4.47
N PRO A 57 -32.61 -5.51 4.33
CA PRO A 57 -31.85 -6.30 5.27
C PRO A 57 -30.43 -5.74 5.27
N LYS A 58 -30.02 -5.15 6.40
CA LYS A 58 -28.62 -4.76 6.62
C LYS A 58 -27.82 -6.04 6.46
N LYS A 59 -27.21 -6.29 5.29
CA LYS A 59 -26.24 -7.36 5.10
C LYS A 59 -25.21 -7.16 6.21
N LYS A 60 -25.19 -8.07 7.19
CA LYS A 60 -24.18 -8.05 8.26
C LYS A 60 -22.84 -8.09 7.54
N ARG A 61 -22.08 -7.00 7.62
CA ARG A 61 -20.73 -6.96 7.06
C ARG A 61 -19.92 -8.02 7.80
N GLU A 62 -19.32 -8.92 7.04
CA GLU A 62 -18.44 -9.94 7.61
C GLU A 62 -17.28 -9.26 8.36
N PRO A 63 -16.85 -9.82 9.51
CA PRO A 63 -15.76 -9.26 10.27
C PRO A 63 -14.47 -9.27 9.46
N TRP A 64 -13.64 -8.24 9.66
CA TRP A 64 -12.30 -8.22 9.10
C TRP A 64 -11.40 -9.21 9.84
N PHE A 65 -10.62 -9.95 9.06
CA PHE A 65 -9.53 -10.79 9.54
C PHE A 65 -8.21 -10.08 9.29
N TYR A 66 -7.48 -9.82 10.37
CA TYR A 66 -6.17 -9.17 10.36
C TYR A 66 -5.09 -10.22 10.61
N PHE A 67 -3.95 -10.06 9.96
CA PHE A 67 -2.78 -10.85 10.29
C PHE A 67 -1.50 -10.09 9.97
N ASN A 68 -0.42 -10.42 10.69
CA ASN A 68 0.90 -9.86 10.44
C ASN A 68 1.70 -10.83 9.57
N LEU A 69 2.09 -10.37 8.39
CA LEU A 69 2.95 -11.10 7.47
C LEU A 69 4.40 -10.67 7.66
N PHE A 70 5.25 -11.61 8.04
CA PHE A 70 6.69 -11.45 8.12
C PHE A 70 7.31 -11.80 6.77
N ALA A 71 7.90 -10.81 6.10
CA ALA A 71 8.39 -10.95 4.73
C ALA A 71 9.81 -10.41 4.58
N PRO A 72 10.68 -11.08 3.80
CA PRO A 72 11.95 -10.51 3.38
C PRO A 72 11.73 -9.39 2.36
N VAL A 73 12.56 -8.36 2.43
CA VAL A 73 12.57 -7.24 1.48
C VAL A 73 13.84 -7.30 0.60
N PRO A 74 13.76 -6.88 -0.68
CA PRO A 74 14.89 -6.88 -1.62
C PRO A 74 16.20 -6.28 -1.09
N SER A 75 16.14 -5.34 -0.15
CA SER A 75 17.31 -4.78 0.54
C SER A 75 17.99 -5.73 1.55
N SER A 76 17.71 -7.04 1.48
CA SER A 76 18.21 -8.07 2.42
C SER A 76 17.84 -7.82 3.89
N SER A 77 16.68 -7.23 4.13
CA SER A 77 16.13 -7.00 5.48
C SER A 77 14.81 -7.75 5.66
N LEU A 78 14.23 -7.69 6.85
CA LEU A 78 12.95 -8.27 7.18
C LEU A 78 11.97 -7.17 7.57
N THR A 79 10.71 -7.33 7.19
CA THR A 79 9.65 -6.39 7.53
C THR A 79 8.38 -7.11 7.98
N ILE A 80 7.59 -6.42 8.79
CA ILE A 80 6.28 -6.88 9.23
C ILE A 80 5.23 -6.02 8.53
N LEU A 81 4.35 -6.67 7.78
CA LEU A 81 3.29 -6.04 7.01
C LEU A 81 1.95 -6.47 7.58
N ARG A 82 1.08 -5.50 7.86
CA ARG A 82 -0.28 -5.79 8.29
C ARG A 82 -1.13 -6.12 7.07
N CYS A 83 -1.77 -7.28 7.10
CA CYS A 83 -2.65 -7.76 6.06
C CYS A 83 -4.08 -7.83 6.58
N ILE A 84 -5.04 -7.59 5.70
CA ILE A 84 -6.47 -7.66 6.00
C ILE A 84 -7.20 -8.44 4.91
N THR A 85 -8.19 -9.24 5.29
CA THR A 85 -9.08 -9.92 4.34
C THR A 85 -10.44 -10.20 4.99
N GLN A 86 -11.41 -10.68 4.21
CA GLN A 86 -12.79 -10.96 4.61
C GLN A 86 -13.32 -12.17 3.83
N GLY A 87 -14.43 -12.74 4.33
CA GLY A 87 -15.16 -13.81 3.66
C GLY A 87 -14.36 -15.09 3.53
N GLU A 88 -14.54 -15.76 2.39
CA GLU A 88 -13.96 -17.07 2.11
C GLU A 88 -12.42 -17.08 2.24
N ILE A 89 -11.73 -16.04 1.76
CA ILE A 89 -10.27 -15.94 1.86
C ILE A 89 -9.83 -15.85 3.33
N ALA A 90 -10.58 -15.15 4.18
CA ALA A 90 -10.30 -15.08 5.61
C ALA A 90 -10.45 -16.45 6.29
N ALA A 91 -11.54 -17.16 6.00
CA ALA A 91 -11.79 -18.50 6.53
C ALA A 91 -10.67 -19.47 6.12
N ARG A 92 -10.33 -19.49 4.82
CA ARG A 92 -9.27 -20.34 4.27
C ARG A 92 -7.90 -20.05 4.87
N ILE A 93 -7.50 -18.79 5.02
CA ILE A 93 -6.21 -18.47 5.68
C ILE A 93 -6.24 -18.92 7.15
N ASN A 94 -7.38 -18.76 7.83
CA ASN A 94 -7.50 -19.14 9.22
C ASN A 94 -7.35 -20.67 9.40
N GLU A 95 -7.95 -21.45 8.52
CA GLU A 95 -7.98 -22.92 8.55
C GLU A 95 -6.74 -23.58 7.95
N GLU A 96 -6.28 -23.14 6.78
CA GLU A 96 -5.26 -23.85 5.97
C GLU A 96 -3.81 -23.48 6.33
N VAL A 97 -3.59 -22.34 7.01
CA VAL A 97 -2.23 -21.76 7.21
C VAL A 97 -1.81 -21.85 8.67
N GLN A 98 -0.73 -22.55 8.96
CA GLN A 98 -0.11 -22.60 10.29
C GLN A 98 0.81 -21.39 10.51
N GLU A 99 0.65 -20.73 11.65
CA GLU A 99 1.50 -19.59 12.04
C GLU A 99 2.96 -20.02 12.20
N GLU A 100 3.89 -19.14 11.82
CA GLU A 100 5.35 -19.32 11.87
C GLU A 100 5.94 -20.48 11.03
N GLU A 101 5.14 -21.45 10.62
CA GLU A 101 5.55 -22.62 9.85
C GLU A 101 5.38 -22.37 8.35
N ASP A 102 4.16 -22.02 7.94
CA ASP A 102 3.78 -21.98 6.54
C ASP A 102 4.21 -20.69 5.84
N VAL A 103 4.82 -20.86 4.66
CA VAL A 103 5.10 -19.75 3.74
C VAL A 103 3.92 -19.59 2.79
N ILE A 104 3.42 -18.37 2.67
CA ILE A 104 2.33 -18.02 1.77
C ILE A 104 2.75 -16.90 0.81
N GLU A 105 2.27 -16.98 -0.42
CA GLU A 105 2.19 -15.85 -1.34
C GLU A 105 0.82 -15.19 -1.18
N VAL A 106 0.77 -13.91 -0.85
CA VAL A 106 -0.46 -13.11 -0.82
C VAL A 106 -0.47 -12.15 -2.00
N ARG A 107 -1.64 -11.98 -2.59
CA ARG A 107 -1.91 -10.99 -3.64
C ARG A 107 -3.06 -10.10 -3.26
N GLY A 108 -2.98 -8.85 -3.69
CA GLY A 108 -4.04 -7.88 -3.42
C GLY A 108 -3.63 -6.45 -3.69
N TYR A 109 -4.08 -5.53 -2.84
CA TYR A 109 -3.86 -4.10 -3.02
C TYR A 109 -3.64 -3.37 -1.70
N LEU A 110 -2.99 -2.20 -1.76
CA LEU A 110 -2.66 -1.41 -0.58
C LEU A 110 -3.86 -0.60 -0.06
N ARG A 111 -3.95 -0.34 1.23
CA ARG A 111 -4.92 0.59 1.81
C ARG A 111 -4.24 1.34 2.95
N ASN A 112 -4.58 2.60 3.15
CA ASN A 112 -4.13 3.29 4.36
C ASN A 112 -5.03 2.94 5.53
N GLU A 113 -4.41 2.69 6.68
CA GLU A 113 -5.12 2.67 7.95
C GLU A 113 -5.59 4.11 8.28
N LYS A 114 -6.83 4.24 8.79
CA LYS A 114 -7.44 5.54 9.08
C LYS A 114 -6.60 6.28 10.13
N ASN A 115 -6.24 7.54 9.86
CA ASN A 115 -5.44 8.40 10.74
C ASN A 115 -4.06 7.82 11.12
N SER A 116 -3.50 6.94 10.29
CA SER A 116 -2.22 6.26 10.53
C SER A 116 -1.28 6.38 9.33
N ARG A 117 0.02 6.36 9.57
CA ARG A 117 1.06 6.26 8.52
C ARG A 117 1.36 4.80 8.14
N GLN A 118 0.48 3.87 8.54
CA GLN A 118 0.60 2.47 8.19
C GLN A 118 -0.19 2.15 6.92
N ILE A 119 0.42 1.29 6.12
CA ILE A 119 -0.18 0.74 4.90
C ILE A 119 -0.57 -0.70 5.23
N LEU A 120 -1.85 -1.01 5.02
CA LEU A 120 -2.42 -2.34 5.10
C LEU A 120 -2.40 -2.99 3.71
N VAL A 121 -2.14 -4.28 3.65
CA VAL A 121 -2.30 -5.09 2.44
C VAL A 121 -3.68 -5.74 2.49
N ARG A 122 -4.61 -5.30 1.65
CA ARG A 122 -5.90 -6.01 1.50
C ARG A 122 -5.69 -7.20 0.58
N VAL A 123 -5.73 -8.39 1.16
CA VAL A 123 -5.49 -9.66 0.49
C VAL A 123 -6.76 -10.13 -0.20
N THR A 124 -6.66 -10.36 -1.50
CA THR A 124 -7.74 -10.87 -2.35
C THR A 124 -7.52 -12.33 -2.74
N GLU A 125 -6.27 -12.79 -2.75
CA GLU A 125 -5.89 -14.16 -3.10
C GLU A 125 -4.67 -14.56 -2.26
N PHE A 126 -4.54 -15.85 -1.93
CA PHE A 126 -3.32 -16.39 -1.36
C PHE A 126 -3.06 -17.81 -1.85
N THR A 127 -1.79 -18.20 -1.81
CA THR A 127 -1.32 -19.55 -2.14
C THR A 127 -0.29 -19.99 -1.11
N LYS A 128 -0.46 -21.19 -0.54
CA LYS A 128 0.55 -21.83 0.31
C LYS A 128 1.70 -22.34 -0.57
N LEU A 129 2.93 -22.07 -0.17
CA LEU A 129 4.13 -22.46 -0.91
C LEU A 129 4.87 -23.57 -0.17
N ASP A 130 5.21 -24.64 -0.89
CA ASP A 130 6.04 -25.73 -0.37
C ASP A 130 7.54 -25.35 -0.45
N ILE A 131 7.90 -24.31 0.32
CA ILE A 131 9.28 -23.82 0.44
C ILE A 131 9.57 -23.44 1.89
N SER A 132 10.84 -23.55 2.28
CA SER A 132 11.29 -22.98 3.55
C SER A 132 11.46 -21.46 3.43
N PHE A 133 11.29 -20.73 4.54
CA PHE A 133 11.46 -19.27 4.57
C PHE A 133 12.84 -18.81 4.06
N SER A 134 13.88 -19.56 4.38
CA SER A 134 15.26 -19.31 3.96
C SER A 134 15.48 -19.43 2.45
N LYS A 135 14.60 -20.12 1.73
CA LYS A 135 14.66 -20.32 0.28
C LYS A 135 13.83 -19.29 -0.50
N ILE A 136 13.20 -18.34 0.19
CA ILE A 136 12.44 -17.27 -0.48
C ILE A 136 13.40 -16.43 -1.32
N ASN A 137 13.10 -16.28 -2.61
CA ASN A 137 13.80 -15.34 -3.48
C ASN A 137 13.44 -13.90 -3.08
N ILE A 138 14.37 -13.22 -2.42
CA ILE A 138 14.22 -11.88 -1.86
C ILE A 138 13.87 -10.83 -2.94
N GLN A 139 14.32 -11.00 -4.18
CA GLN A 139 14.01 -10.06 -5.27
C GLN A 139 12.54 -10.13 -5.72
N ASN A 140 11.87 -11.26 -5.43
CA ASN A 140 10.50 -11.53 -5.86
C ASN A 140 9.51 -11.69 -4.70
N SER A 141 9.95 -11.43 -3.46
CA SER A 141 9.16 -11.69 -2.25
C SER A 141 8.31 -10.52 -1.80
N ASN A 142 8.57 -9.30 -2.25
CA ASN A 142 7.79 -8.13 -1.85
C ASN A 142 7.77 -7.16 -3.01
N GLN A 143 6.71 -7.24 -3.81
CA GLN A 143 6.55 -6.50 -5.05
C GLN A 143 5.29 -5.65 -4.96
N VAL A 144 5.48 -4.36 -5.23
CA VAL A 144 4.43 -3.35 -5.31
C VAL A 144 4.51 -2.72 -6.68
N ARG A 145 3.38 -2.73 -7.39
CA ARG A 145 3.23 -2.00 -8.64
C ARG A 145 2.01 -1.12 -8.55
N LEU A 146 2.20 0.19 -8.69
CA LEU A 146 1.14 1.18 -8.52
C LEU A 146 1.13 2.16 -9.67
N LEU A 147 -0.05 2.39 -10.22
CA LEU A 147 -0.33 3.51 -11.09
C LEU A 147 -0.84 4.67 -10.23
N GLY A 148 -0.17 5.81 -10.24
CA GLY A 148 -0.57 6.94 -9.42
C GLY A 148 0.01 8.27 -9.86
N LYS A 149 -0.52 9.34 -9.26
CA LYS A 149 -0.14 10.72 -9.51
C LYS A 149 0.83 11.22 -8.44
N VAL A 150 1.96 11.78 -8.86
CA VAL A 150 2.95 12.38 -7.95
C VAL A 150 2.39 13.70 -7.41
N LEU A 151 2.30 13.85 -6.09
CA LEU A 151 1.76 15.06 -5.46
C LEU A 151 2.81 15.92 -4.74
N SER A 152 4.03 15.43 -4.61
CA SER A 152 5.12 16.18 -3.98
C SER A 152 5.78 17.12 -4.98
N ASP A 153 6.14 18.31 -4.52
CA ASP A 153 7.10 19.14 -5.25
C ASP A 153 8.48 18.44 -5.18
N LEU A 154 9.02 18.11 -6.34
CA LEU A 154 10.31 17.44 -6.50
C LEU A 154 11.37 18.53 -6.63
N GLN A 155 12.05 18.85 -5.52
CA GLN A 155 13.16 19.81 -5.56
C GLN A 155 14.48 19.10 -5.85
N PRO A 156 15.43 19.79 -6.51
CA PRO A 156 16.76 19.25 -6.78
C PRO A 156 17.48 18.81 -5.50
N VAL A 157 18.33 17.79 -5.66
CA VAL A 157 19.04 17.05 -4.60
C VAL A 157 19.85 17.97 -3.65
N GLU A 158 20.32 19.13 -4.14
CA GLU A 158 21.14 20.09 -3.39
C GLU A 158 20.49 20.64 -2.10
N LYS A 159 19.16 20.56 -1.97
CA LYS A 159 18.41 21.07 -0.80
C LYS A 159 17.86 19.98 0.13
N ARG A 160 18.16 18.71 -0.14
CA ARG A 160 17.61 17.57 0.62
C ARG A 160 18.72 16.71 1.19
N ASN A 161 18.38 15.96 2.24
CA ASN A 161 19.25 14.95 2.81
C ASN A 161 19.68 14.00 1.67
N PRO A 162 20.98 13.94 1.30
CA PRO A 162 21.42 13.42 0.00
C PRO A 162 21.16 11.92 -0.17
N GLU A 163 20.81 11.20 0.90
CA GLU A 163 20.66 9.76 0.90
C GLU A 163 19.24 9.27 0.57
N VAL A 164 18.20 10.10 0.70
CA VAL A 164 16.80 9.65 0.58
C VAL A 164 15.87 10.74 0.04
N LEU A 165 15.25 10.47 -1.12
CA LEU A 165 14.13 11.25 -1.62
C LEU A 165 12.81 10.70 -1.10
N SER A 166 12.00 11.54 -0.46
CA SER A 166 10.64 11.19 -0.04
C SER A 166 9.59 11.93 -0.88
N PHE A 167 8.57 11.21 -1.34
CA PHE A 167 7.48 11.79 -2.12
C PHE A 167 6.13 11.11 -1.81
N LYS A 168 5.04 11.73 -2.25
CA LYS A 168 3.68 11.24 -2.08
C LYS A 168 3.08 10.84 -3.41
N LEU A 169 2.48 9.66 -3.45
CA LEU A 169 1.79 9.12 -4.62
C LEU A 169 0.29 8.97 -4.31
N ALA A 170 -0.57 9.64 -5.08
CA ALA A 170 -2.01 9.44 -5.01
C ALA A 170 -2.43 8.37 -6.02
N VAL A 171 -2.98 7.27 -5.52
CA VAL A 171 -3.36 6.12 -6.36
C VAL A 171 -4.88 6.15 -6.58
N PRO A 172 -5.37 6.35 -7.82
CA PRO A 172 -6.79 6.44 -8.08
C PRO A 172 -7.52 5.13 -7.78
N ARG A 173 -8.75 5.26 -7.27
CA ARG A 173 -9.70 4.16 -7.07
C ARG A 173 -11.09 4.61 -7.43
N GLU A 174 -11.82 3.72 -8.07
CA GLU A 174 -13.20 3.95 -8.41
C GLU A 174 -14.06 4.06 -7.14
N GLY A 175 -14.95 5.06 -7.10
CA GLY A 175 -15.91 5.25 -6.01
C GLY A 175 -15.33 5.67 -4.65
N VAL A 176 -14.03 6.00 -4.55
CA VAL A 176 -13.39 6.41 -3.30
C VAL A 176 -12.27 7.43 -3.54
N LYS A 177 -12.05 8.31 -2.55
CA LYS A 177 -10.91 9.23 -2.55
C LYS A 177 -9.60 8.45 -2.70
N SER A 178 -8.77 8.87 -3.65
CA SER A 178 -7.47 8.25 -3.94
C SER A 178 -6.62 8.12 -2.67
N PRO A 179 -6.26 6.90 -2.23
CA PRO A 179 -5.31 6.74 -1.14
C PRO A 179 -3.97 7.39 -1.48
N LEU A 180 -3.40 8.04 -0.47
CA LEU A 180 -2.12 8.73 -0.55
C LEU A 180 -1.04 7.89 0.10
N PHE A 181 -0.07 7.41 -0.67
CA PHE A 181 1.02 6.60 -0.14
C PHE A 181 2.32 7.40 -0.03
N PHE A 182 3.04 7.17 1.07
CA PHE A 182 4.38 7.69 1.27
C PHE A 182 5.37 6.78 0.56
N CYS A 183 6.14 7.36 -0.36
CA CYS A 183 7.13 6.67 -1.16
C CYS A 183 8.52 7.22 -0.87
N ARG A 184 9.54 6.38 -0.99
CA ARG A 184 10.95 6.75 -0.82
C ARG A 184 11.79 6.19 -1.96
N ILE A 185 12.80 6.93 -2.36
CA ILE A 185 13.89 6.46 -3.21
C ILE A 185 15.16 6.57 -2.38
N ASN A 186 15.89 5.47 -2.27
CA ASN A 186 17.16 5.41 -1.54
C ASN A 186 18.37 5.27 -2.49
N GLU A 187 18.13 4.97 -3.77
CA GLU A 187 19.18 4.84 -4.78
C GLU A 187 19.42 6.21 -5.42
N GLU A 188 20.64 6.74 -5.28
CA GLU A 188 21.02 8.07 -5.77
C GLU A 188 20.77 8.23 -7.27
N GLU A 189 21.14 7.23 -8.06
CA GLU A 189 20.95 7.28 -9.52
C GLU A 189 19.46 7.34 -9.89
N LEU A 190 18.60 6.58 -9.20
CA LEU A 190 17.16 6.62 -9.43
C LEU A 190 16.56 7.93 -8.94
N MET A 191 17.08 8.49 -7.85
CA MET A 191 16.67 9.79 -7.31
C MET A 191 16.95 10.91 -8.31
N SER A 192 18.16 10.95 -8.88
CA SER A 192 18.53 11.95 -9.89
C SER A 192 17.62 11.87 -11.11
N GLU A 193 17.41 10.67 -11.67
CA GLU A 193 16.50 10.47 -12.80
C GLU A 193 15.05 10.84 -12.47
N PHE A 194 14.59 10.54 -11.25
CA PHE A 194 13.24 10.85 -10.79
C PHE A 194 13.02 12.36 -10.68
N CYS A 195 13.99 13.09 -10.12
CA CYS A 195 13.92 14.55 -9.99
C CYS A 195 14.08 15.28 -11.33
N GLU A 196 14.85 14.72 -12.27
CA GLU A 196 15.05 15.30 -13.59
C GLU A 196 13.82 15.12 -14.50
N LYS A 197 13.22 13.92 -14.49
CA LYS A 197 12.18 13.54 -15.46
C LYS A 197 10.76 13.85 -15.00
N LEU A 198 10.53 13.98 -13.69
CA LEU A 198 9.18 14.10 -13.16
C LEU A 198 8.93 15.47 -12.52
N GLN A 199 7.68 15.88 -12.58
CA GLN A 199 7.13 17.05 -11.92
C GLN A 199 5.94 16.66 -11.05
N ARG A 200 5.53 17.62 -10.21
CA ARG A 200 4.28 17.48 -9.48
C ARG A 200 3.13 17.36 -10.48
N ASN A 201 2.22 16.44 -10.19
CA ASN A 201 1.05 16.04 -10.97
C ASN A 201 1.30 15.04 -12.09
N ASP A 202 2.54 14.59 -12.30
CA ASP A 202 2.80 13.53 -13.27
C ASP A 202 2.18 12.21 -12.85
N ILE A 203 1.72 11.45 -13.85
CA ILE A 203 1.20 10.11 -13.65
C ILE A 203 2.33 9.14 -13.94
N ILE A 204 2.61 8.27 -12.98
CA ILE A 204 3.65 7.27 -13.09
C ILE A 204 3.12 5.88 -12.78
N LEU A 205 3.71 4.90 -13.45
CA LEU A 205 3.75 3.54 -12.97
C LEU A 205 4.98 3.37 -12.07
N LEU A 206 4.75 3.18 -10.78
CA LEU A 206 5.77 2.93 -9.77
C LEU A 206 5.96 1.42 -9.58
N GLU A 207 7.21 0.98 -9.58
CA GLU A 207 7.64 -0.37 -9.16
C GLU A 207 8.49 -0.26 -7.88
N GLY A 208 8.24 -1.14 -6.91
CA GLY A 208 8.91 -1.07 -5.63
C GLY A 208 8.56 -2.20 -4.66
N PHE A 209 8.82 -1.98 -3.38
CA PHE A 209 8.51 -2.91 -2.30
C PHE A 209 8.03 -2.18 -1.05
N LEU A 210 7.22 -2.84 -0.22
CA LEU A 210 6.78 -2.27 1.07
C LEU A 210 7.85 -2.45 2.13
N GLN A 211 8.07 -1.41 2.93
CA GLN A 211 8.86 -1.50 4.15
C GLN A 211 8.16 -0.75 5.28
N THR A 212 8.00 -1.42 6.42
CA THR A 212 7.56 -0.79 7.67
C THR A 212 8.75 -0.58 8.60
N GLN A 213 8.95 0.67 9.02
CA GLN A 213 9.98 1.06 9.98
C GLN A 213 9.34 1.31 11.34
N LYS A 214 9.98 0.79 12.40
CA LYS A 214 9.62 1.06 13.79
C LYS A 214 10.42 2.27 14.27
N ILE A 215 9.72 3.33 14.66
CA ILE A 215 10.30 4.54 15.25
C ILE A 215 9.93 4.53 16.72
N VAL A 216 10.93 4.63 17.59
CA VAL A 216 10.72 4.79 19.03
C VAL A 216 10.85 6.27 19.31
N TRP A 217 9.73 6.91 19.61
CA TRP A 217 9.70 8.30 20.08
C TRP A 217 9.74 8.29 21.60
N GLY A 218 10.62 9.09 22.19
CA GLY A 218 10.71 9.25 23.63
C GLY A 218 10.71 10.74 23.97
N GLU A 219 9.66 11.19 24.63
CA GLU A 219 9.66 12.43 25.41
C GLU A 219 9.29 12.02 26.85
N GLU A 220 10.05 12.53 27.83
CA GLU A 220 9.77 12.46 29.27
C GLU A 220 9.16 11.13 29.79
N GLY A 221 9.91 10.03 29.69
CA GLY A 221 9.58 8.76 30.38
C GLY A 221 8.60 7.84 29.65
N GLU A 222 7.83 8.31 28.66
CA GLU A 222 6.94 7.47 27.86
C GLU A 222 7.56 7.11 26.50
N LYS A 223 7.86 5.82 26.30
CA LYS A 223 8.32 5.30 25.00
C LYS A 223 7.12 5.04 24.10
N LYS A 224 6.84 5.95 23.18
CA LYS A 224 5.81 5.77 22.15
C LYS A 224 6.39 5.08 20.92
N ILE A 225 5.90 3.88 20.63
CA ILE A 225 6.28 3.14 19.42
C ILE A 225 5.37 3.57 18.27
N ILE A 226 5.95 4.21 17.25
CA ILE A 226 5.29 4.58 16.00
C ILE A 226 5.78 3.62 14.91
N ARG A 227 4.88 3.18 14.03
CA ARG A 227 5.24 2.43 12.82
C ARG A 227 4.88 3.25 11.60
N ILE A 228 5.84 3.39 10.69
CA ILE A 228 5.65 4.09 9.42
C ILE A 228 5.88 3.08 8.31
N SER A 229 4.87 2.87 7.47
CA SER A 229 5.00 2.07 6.26
C SER A 229 5.27 3.00 5.08
N SER A 230 6.24 2.63 4.26
CA SER A 230 6.59 3.36 3.04
C SER A 230 6.79 2.38 1.89
N ILE A 231 6.51 2.83 0.68
CA ILE A 231 6.86 2.12 -0.54
C ILE A 231 8.26 2.58 -0.93
N ILE A 232 9.21 1.66 -0.96
CA ILE A 232 10.54 1.93 -1.48
C ILE A 232 10.48 1.72 -2.99
N CYS A 233 10.62 2.82 -3.74
CA CYS A 233 10.61 2.82 -5.19
C CYS A 233 11.95 2.26 -5.69
N SER A 234 11.87 1.26 -6.56
CA SER A 234 13.01 0.64 -7.25
C SER A 234 12.98 0.88 -8.76
N GLY A 235 11.90 1.47 -9.26
CA GLY A 235 11.76 1.85 -10.66
C GLY A 235 10.48 2.64 -10.90
N PHE A 236 10.44 3.39 -11.98
CA PHE A 236 9.24 4.09 -12.42
C PHE A 236 9.17 4.20 -13.94
N THR A 237 7.97 4.52 -14.41
CA THR A 237 7.69 4.85 -15.79
C THR A 237 6.75 6.05 -15.81
N LEU A 238 7.18 7.14 -16.45
CA LEU A 238 6.33 8.28 -16.73
C LEU A 238 5.30 7.88 -17.79
N LEU A 239 4.04 8.27 -17.56
CA LEU A 239 2.97 8.13 -18.54
C LEU A 239 2.70 9.52 -19.11
N ASP A 240 3.35 9.79 -20.23
CA ASP A 240 3.36 11.07 -20.95
C ASP A 240 2.31 11.17 -22.06
N SER A 241 1.51 10.13 -22.27
CA SER A 241 0.52 10.06 -23.34
C SER A 241 -0.86 9.63 -22.84
N ASP A 242 -1.90 10.30 -23.34
CA ASP A 242 -3.32 9.98 -23.10
C ASP A 242 -3.79 8.72 -23.87
N LEU A 243 -2.87 8.03 -24.56
CA LEU A 243 -3.19 6.85 -25.35
C LEU A 243 -3.46 5.62 -24.47
N VAL A 244 -4.64 5.04 -24.67
CA VAL A 244 -5.14 3.80 -24.04
C VAL A 244 -4.26 2.57 -24.37
N ASP A 245 -3.26 2.70 -25.24
CA ASP A 245 -2.37 1.61 -25.68
C ASP A 245 -1.13 1.37 -24.80
N ILE A 246 -0.88 2.22 -23.79
CA ILE A 246 0.21 2.00 -22.80
C ILE A 246 -0.06 0.76 -21.90
N PHE A 247 -1.20 0.11 -22.09
CA PHE A 247 -1.70 -1.02 -21.29
C PHE A 247 -1.47 -2.41 -21.92
N ARG A 248 -0.76 -2.52 -23.05
CA ARG A 248 -0.18 -3.78 -23.59
C ARG A 248 1.31 -3.89 -23.19
N PRO A 249 2.05 -5.02 -23.38
CA PRO A 249 3.29 -5.24 -22.64
C PRO A 249 4.26 -4.08 -22.88
N LEU A 250 5.00 -3.75 -21.81
CA LEU A 250 5.78 -2.51 -21.56
C LEU A 250 6.93 -2.24 -22.56
N ASP A 251 6.84 -2.77 -23.77
CA ASP A 251 7.92 -2.90 -24.73
C ASP A 251 8.32 -1.56 -25.36
N ASN A 252 7.45 -0.54 -25.26
CA ASN A 252 7.68 0.81 -25.83
C ASN A 252 7.84 1.92 -24.78
N LEU A 253 7.89 1.58 -23.49
CA LEU A 253 8.10 2.57 -22.42
C LEU A 253 9.54 2.53 -21.94
N THR A 254 10.16 3.69 -21.73
CA THR A 254 11.49 3.79 -21.12
C THR A 254 11.43 3.32 -19.67
N ARG A 255 11.64 2.02 -19.48
CA ARG A 255 11.59 1.35 -18.18
C ARG A 255 12.92 1.56 -17.47
N VAL A 256 12.92 2.32 -16.38
CA VAL A 256 14.10 2.47 -15.52
C VAL A 256 13.94 1.51 -14.34
N VAL A 257 14.60 0.35 -14.41
CA VAL A 257 14.74 -0.59 -13.28
C VAL A 257 16.21 -0.70 -12.94
N LYS A 258 16.57 -0.46 -11.69
CA LYS A 258 17.94 -0.65 -11.21
C LYS A 258 17.97 -1.70 -10.10
N SER A 259 19.03 -2.51 -10.11
CA SER A 259 19.29 -3.48 -9.05
C SER A 259 19.53 -2.74 -7.73
N ILE A 260 18.78 -3.11 -6.69
CA ILE A 260 18.89 -2.51 -5.36
C ILE A 260 20.26 -2.88 -4.76
N ARG A 261 21.05 -1.89 -4.36
CA ARG A 261 22.34 -2.12 -3.70
C ARG A 261 22.10 -2.65 -2.28
N LYS A 262 22.93 -3.60 -1.88
CA LYS A 262 22.92 -4.18 -0.53
C LYS A 262 23.22 -3.07 0.49
N ILE A 263 22.30 -2.82 1.42
CA ILE A 263 22.60 -2.01 2.61
C ILE A 263 23.53 -2.85 3.49
N ASP A 264 24.78 -2.43 3.59
CA ASP A 264 25.79 -3.13 4.40
C ASP A 264 25.71 -2.67 5.86
N PHE A 265 25.03 -3.45 6.69
CA PHE A 265 24.94 -3.23 8.13
C PHE A 265 26.19 -3.67 8.91
N SER A 266 27.21 -4.22 8.24
CA SER A 266 28.45 -4.66 8.90
C SER A 266 29.43 -3.53 9.16
N LYS A 267 29.20 -2.35 8.57
CA LYS A 267 30.04 -1.17 8.80
C LYS A 267 29.42 -0.29 9.89
N PRO A 268 30.12 -0.03 11.00
CA PRO A 268 29.70 1.01 11.94
C PRO A 268 29.64 2.34 11.20
N LYS A 269 28.62 3.14 11.48
CA LYS A 269 28.53 4.52 10.97
C LYS A 269 29.82 5.24 11.38
N THR A 270 30.65 5.60 10.42
CA THR A 270 31.76 6.51 10.65
C THR A 270 31.16 7.78 11.23
N LYS A 271 31.55 8.15 12.44
CA LYS A 271 31.25 9.48 12.99
C LYS A 271 31.85 10.48 12.00
N THR A 272 31.00 11.19 11.26
CA THR A 272 31.41 12.41 10.57
C THR A 272 31.90 13.39 11.62
N ALA A 273 33.05 13.99 11.39
CA ALA A 273 33.71 14.97 12.25
C ALA A 273 32.93 16.30 12.32
N ALA A 274 31.73 16.25 12.90
CA ALA A 274 30.89 17.40 13.21
C ALA A 274 30.35 17.35 14.66
N ASP A 275 30.78 16.36 15.45
CA ASP A 275 30.52 16.25 16.90
C ASP A 275 31.81 16.53 17.69
N GLU A 276 32.51 17.64 17.38
CA GLU A 276 33.39 18.28 18.36
C GLU A 276 32.62 19.45 19.00
N PRO A 277 32.61 19.56 20.34
CA PRO A 277 32.08 20.74 20.99
C PRO A 277 33.00 21.91 20.64
N VAL A 278 32.43 23.00 20.14
CA VAL A 278 33.13 24.29 20.10
C VAL A 278 33.25 24.76 21.55
N GLU A 279 34.47 24.67 22.10
CA GLU A 279 34.98 25.58 23.14
C GLU A 279 36.00 26.53 22.52
#